data_AF-A0A7C4Z6H5-F1
#
_entry.id   AF-A0A7C4Z6H5-F1
#
_cell.length_a   1.000
_cell.length_b   1.000
_cell.length_c   1.000
_cell.angle_alpha   90.00
_cell.angle_beta   90.00
_cell.angle_gamma   90.00
#
_symmetry.space_group_name_H-M   'P 1'
#
loop_
_entity.id
_entity.type
_entity.pdbx_description
1 polymer ?
#
loop_
_entity_poly.entity_id
_entity_poly.type
_entity_poly.pdbx_seq_one_letter_code
_entity_poly.pdbx_strand_id
1 'polypeptide(L)'
;MPMPPYPIRCTWPGCQELAEFKIAARWSDGVTSELKTYGLVCARCLQRGFRQSLLKQSACRRAPKEILEAPGIYKLERGQRDVGLQRLTDLESELLASASKQTSEGP
;
A
#
# COMPACT_ATOMS: atom_id res chain seq x y z
N MET A 1 -8.60 -30.04 -9.66
CA MET A 1 -7.26 -29.47 -9.40
C MET A 1 -7.43 -28.01 -9.03
N PRO A 2 -6.93 -27.52 -7.89
CA PRO A 2 -6.93 -26.08 -7.64
C PRO A 2 -6.03 -25.40 -8.67
N MET A 3 -6.51 -24.35 -9.33
CA MET A 3 -5.69 -23.58 -10.26
C MET A 3 -4.50 -22.97 -9.52
N PRO A 4 -3.28 -23.02 -10.08
CA PRO A 4 -2.14 -22.35 -9.47
C PRO A 4 -2.46 -20.85 -9.36
N PRO A 5 -2.19 -20.22 -8.20
CA PRO A 5 -2.50 -18.81 -8.01
C PRO A 5 -1.74 -17.97 -9.03
N TYR A 6 -2.48 -17.11 -9.73
CA TYR A 6 -1.91 -16.24 -10.76
C TYR A 6 -0.82 -15.34 -10.17
N PRO A 7 0.34 -15.18 -10.85
CA PRO A 7 1.40 -14.31 -10.37
C PRO A 7 0.92 -12.86 -10.40
N ILE A 8 0.85 -12.25 -9.22
CA ILE A 8 0.57 -10.81 -9.08
C ILE A 8 1.87 -10.07 -9.37
N ARG A 9 1.86 -9.21 -10.38
CA ARG A 9 3.03 -8.38 -10.73
C ARG A 9 2.99 -7.03 -10.05
N CYS A 10 4.16 -6.45 -9.86
CA CYS A 10 4.32 -5.08 -9.46
C CYS A 10 3.59 -4.17 -10.46
N THR A 11 2.76 -3.28 -9.93
CA THR A 11 1.96 -2.30 -10.68
C THR A 11 2.75 -1.02 -10.97
N TRP A 12 3.99 -0.92 -10.47
CA TRP A 12 4.84 0.25 -10.70
C TRP A 12 5.27 0.32 -12.18
N PRO A 13 5.16 1.48 -12.85
CA PRO A 13 5.54 1.61 -14.25
C PRO A 13 6.97 1.12 -14.54
N GLY A 14 7.10 0.24 -15.52
CA GLY A 14 8.39 -0.34 -15.92
C GLY A 14 8.93 -1.44 -15.01
N CYS A 15 8.19 -1.85 -13.97
CA CYS A 15 8.58 -2.98 -13.12
C CYS A 15 7.81 -4.25 -13.51
N GLN A 16 8.52 -5.36 -13.71
CA GLN A 16 7.93 -6.66 -14.06
C GLN A 16 8.05 -7.70 -12.94
N GLU A 17 8.66 -7.31 -11.82
CA GLU A 17 8.85 -8.15 -10.64
C GLU A 17 7.51 -8.60 -10.04
N LEU A 18 7.55 -9.66 -9.25
CA LEU A 18 6.37 -10.10 -8.51
C LEU A 18 6.06 -9.13 -7.37
N ALA A 19 4.78 -8.85 -7.16
CA ALA A 19 4.34 -8.06 -6.03
C ALA A 19 4.45 -8.89 -4.75
N GLU A 20 5.10 -8.31 -3.76
CA GLU A 20 5.27 -8.88 -2.42
C GLU A 20 4.46 -8.13 -1.38
N PHE A 21 4.06 -6.90 -1.71
CA PHE A 21 3.34 -6.00 -0.82
C PHE A 21 2.14 -5.39 -1.52
N LYS A 22 1.06 -5.23 -0.77
CA LYS A 22 -0.12 -4.44 -1.12
C LYS A 22 -0.12 -3.19 -0.27
N ILE A 23 -0.30 -2.04 -0.90
CA ILE A 23 -0.49 -0.78 -0.20
C ILE A 23 -1.96 -0.43 -0.31
N ALA A 24 -2.64 -0.31 0.83
CA ALA A 24 -4.07 -0.04 0.87
C ALA A 24 -4.45 0.78 2.11
N ALA A 25 -5.56 1.48 2.08
CA ALA A 25 -6.11 2.17 3.24
C ALA A 25 -7.54 1.72 3.50
N ARG A 26 -7.92 1.66 4.77
CA ARG A 26 -9.33 1.48 5.13
C ARG A 26 -10.09 2.77 4.79
N TRP A 27 -11.18 2.60 4.05
CA TRP A 27 -12.16 3.64 3.77
C TRP A 27 -13.51 3.22 4.34
N SER A 28 -14.29 4.18 4.81
CA SER A 28 -15.66 3.96 5.25
C SER A 28 -16.48 5.24 5.12
N ASP A 29 -17.73 5.11 4.69
CA ASP A 29 -18.74 6.19 4.68
C ASP A 29 -19.68 6.12 5.90
N GLY A 30 -19.38 5.26 6.87
CA GLY A 30 -20.21 5.00 8.05
C GLY A 30 -21.28 3.91 7.85
N VAL A 31 -21.51 3.45 6.62
CA VAL A 31 -22.43 2.33 6.31
C VAL A 31 -21.65 1.13 5.80
N THR A 32 -20.69 1.39 4.91
CA THR A 32 -19.81 0.40 4.29
C THR A 32 -18.37 0.65 4.71
N SER A 33 -17.55 -0.40 4.65
CA SER A 33 -16.11 -0.30 4.84
C SER A 33 -15.38 -1.13 3.79
N GLU A 34 -14.40 -0.54 3.13
CA GLU A 34 -13.61 -1.18 2.08
C GLU A 34 -12.12 -0.94 2.31
N LEU A 35 -11.30 -1.90 1.87
CA LEU A 35 -9.85 -1.73 1.81
C LEU A 35 -9.44 -1.16 0.43
N LYS A 36 -9.37 0.17 0.33
CA LYS A 36 -9.01 0.89 -0.89
C LYS A 36 -7.55 0.65 -1.25
N THR A 37 -7.32 -0.05 -2.36
CA THR A 37 -5.97 -0.41 -2.83
C THR A 37 -5.34 0.75 -3.60
N TYR A 38 -4.12 1.13 -3.23
CA TYR A 38 -3.33 2.15 -3.93
C TYR A 38 -2.28 1.56 -4.88
N GLY A 39 -1.78 0.35 -4.58
CA GLY A 39 -0.83 -0.34 -5.44
C GLY A 39 -0.43 -1.72 -4.91
N LEU A 40 0.07 -2.54 -5.84
CA LEU A 40 0.72 -3.82 -5.57
C LEU A 40 2.18 -3.68 -6.00
N VAL A 41 3.14 -3.89 -5.10
CA VAL A 41 4.55 -3.53 -5.33
C VAL A 41 5.49 -4.63 -4.86
N CYS A 42 6.62 -4.77 -5.54
CA CYS A 42 7.76 -5.58 -5.07
C CYS A 42 8.56 -4.83 -4.00
N ALA A 43 9.48 -5.51 -3.31
CA ALA A 43 10.34 -4.89 -2.29
C ALA A 43 11.10 -3.66 -2.82
N ARG A 44 11.62 -3.72 -4.05
CA ARG A 44 12.37 -2.61 -4.68
C ARG A 44 11.51 -1.36 -4.91
N CYS A 45 10.24 -1.53 -5.25
CA CYS A 45 9.34 -0.42 -5.55
C CYS A 45 8.56 0.07 -4.31
N LEU A 46 8.68 -0.62 -3.17
CA LEU A 46 7.86 -0.39 -1.99
C LEU A 46 7.94 1.05 -1.48
N GLN A 47 9.16 1.58 -1.27
CA GLN A 47 9.33 2.94 -0.74
C GLN A 47 8.68 4.01 -1.63
N ARG A 48 8.90 3.93 -2.95
CA ARG A 48 8.32 4.87 -3.92
C ARG A 48 6.79 4.71 -4.00
N GLY A 49 6.31 3.47 -4.04
CA GLY A 49 4.89 3.14 -4.04
C GLY A 49 4.18 3.65 -2.79
N PHE A 50 4.78 3.46 -1.62
CA PHE A 50 4.22 3.88 -0.34
C PHE A 50 4.16 5.40 -0.24
N ARG A 51 5.25 6.10 -0.57
CA ARG A 51 5.26 7.57 -0.64
C ARG A 51 4.20 8.11 -1.61
N GLN A 52 4.09 7.52 -2.80
CA GLN A 52 3.07 7.95 -3.77
C GLN A 52 1.65 7.70 -3.24
N SER A 53 1.43 6.61 -2.51
CA SER A 53 0.12 6.28 -1.92
C SER A 53 -0.27 7.28 -0.84
N LEU A 54 0.68 7.70 0.01
CA LEU A 54 0.48 8.77 0.99
C LEU A 54 0.09 10.09 0.31
N LEU A 55 0.77 10.47 -0.78
CA LEU A 55 0.43 11.66 -1.55
C LEU A 55 -0.96 11.57 -2.21
N LYS A 56 -1.33 10.41 -2.74
CA LYS A 56 -2.67 10.19 -3.32
C LYS A 56 -3.76 10.27 -2.26
N GLN A 57 -3.51 9.70 -1.07
CA GLN A 57 -4.45 9.74 0.04
C GLN A 57 -4.65 11.17 0.55
N SER A 58 -3.57 11.94 0.70
CA SER A 58 -3.66 13.33 1.19
C SER A 58 -4.34 14.27 0.19
N ALA A 59 -4.20 14.01 -1.12
CA ALA A 59 -4.91 14.73 -2.17
C ALA A 59 -6.40 14.33 -2.29
N CYS A 60 -6.81 13.20 -1.71
CA CYS A 60 -8.18 12.71 -1.79
C CYS A 60 -9.09 13.53 -0.87
N ARG A 61 -10.03 14.30 -1.46
CA ARG A 61 -11.07 14.97 -0.67
C ARG A 61 -12.07 13.93 -0.17
N ARG A 62 -12.34 13.97 1.14
CA ARG A 62 -13.34 13.13 1.82
C ARG A 62 -14.66 13.86 1.88
N ALA A 63 -15.77 13.16 1.64
CA ALA A 63 -17.08 13.71 1.92
C ALA A 63 -17.30 13.82 3.46
N PRO A 64 -18.25 14.64 3.91
CA PRO A 64 -18.60 14.70 5.33
C PRO A 64 -18.96 13.30 5.85
N LYS A 65 -18.42 12.92 7.02
CA LYS A 65 -18.56 11.60 7.68
C LYS A 65 -17.80 10.44 7.03
N GLU A 66 -17.10 10.66 5.91
CA GLU A 66 -16.18 9.65 5.39
C GLU A 66 -14.88 9.59 6.18
N ILE A 67 -14.44 8.38 6.46
CA ILE A 67 -13.15 8.05 7.05
C ILE A 67 -12.30 7.46 5.93
N LEU A 68 -11.10 8.00 5.76
CA LEU A 68 -10.05 7.41 4.93
C LEU A 68 -8.78 7.41 5.77
N GLU A 69 -8.38 6.22 6.21
CA GLU A 69 -7.19 6.04 7.02
C GLU A 69 -5.91 6.29 6.21
N ALA A 70 -4.78 6.38 6.91
CA ALA A 70 -3.49 6.37 6.25
C ALA A 70 -3.29 5.03 5.52
N PRO A 71 -2.69 5.03 4.31
CA PRO A 71 -2.27 3.81 3.66
C PRO A 71 -1.35 3.00 4.56
N GLY A 72 -1.63 1.70 4.66
CA GLY A 72 -0.78 0.70 5.29
C GLY A 72 -0.11 -0.21 4.27
N ILE A 73 0.92 -0.92 4.72
CA ILE A 73 1.67 -1.91 3.94
C ILE A 73 1.24 -3.28 4.42
N TYR A 74 0.78 -4.10 3.49
CA TYR A 74 0.28 -5.43 3.74
C TYR A 74 1.16 -6.44 3.01
N LYS A 75 1.58 -7.50 3.68
CA LYS A 75 2.34 -8.59 3.06
C LYS A 75 1.41 -9.40 2.15
N LEU A 76 1.74 -9.51 0.88
CA LEU A 76 1.05 -10.40 -0.05
C LEU A 76 1.60 -11.82 0.11
N GLU A 77 0.75 -12.74 0.55
CA GLU A 77 1.07 -14.15 0.57
C GLU A 77 0.28 -14.89 -0.50
N ARG A 78 0.96 -15.75 -1.26
CA ARG A 78 0.33 -16.49 -2.35
C ARG A 78 -0.76 -17.41 -1.80
N GLY A 79 -1.97 -17.28 -2.35
CA GLY A 79 -3.12 -18.08 -1.94
C GLY A 79 -3.85 -17.56 -0.70
N GLN A 80 -3.37 -16.49 -0.06
CA GLN A 80 -4.12 -15.80 0.99
C GLN A 80 -5.07 -14.76 0.40
N ARG A 81 -6.26 -14.68 0.99
CA ARG A 81 -7.26 -13.66 0.63
C ARG A 81 -6.96 -12.36 1.36
N ASP A 82 -7.48 -11.26 0.83
CA ASP A 82 -7.32 -9.91 1.38
C ASP A 82 -7.67 -9.79 2.88
N VAL A 83 -8.61 -10.59 3.36
CA VAL A 83 -9.06 -10.62 4.78
C VAL A 83 -8.00 -11.16 5.75
N GLY A 84 -6.99 -11.88 5.25
CA GLY A 84 -5.91 -12.46 6.05
C GLY A 84 -4.57 -11.73 5.90
N LEU A 85 -4.55 -10.57 5.23
CA LEU A 85 -3.29 -9.87 4.99
C LEU A 85 -2.74 -9.25 6.27
N GLN A 86 -1.50 -9.61 6.59
CA GLN A 86 -0.78 -9.02 7.71
C GLN A 86 -0.32 -7.60 7.35
N ARG A 87 -0.73 -6.61 8.16
CA ARG A 87 -0.21 -5.24 8.10
C ARG A 87 1.17 -5.20 8.76
N LEU A 88 2.15 -4.59 8.09
CA LEU A 88 3.54 -4.49 8.51
C LEU A 88 3.83 -3.09 9.06
N THR A 89 3.34 -2.80 10.26
CA THR A 89 3.45 -1.46 10.90
C THR A 89 4.89 -1.03 11.19
N ASP A 90 5.79 -1.98 11.44
CA ASP A 90 7.21 -1.70 11.66
C ASP A 90 7.84 -1.16 10.37
N LEU A 91 7.56 -1.82 9.24
CA LEU A 91 8.03 -1.40 7.93
C LEU A 91 7.43 -0.05 7.49
N GLU A 92 6.16 0.21 7.84
CA GLU A 92 5.56 1.53 7.65
C GLU A 92 6.34 2.61 8.40
N SER A 93 6.65 2.36 9.67
CA SER A 93 7.38 3.30 10.54
C SER A 93 8.79 3.56 10.04
N GLU A 94 9.51 2.52 9.60
CA GLU A 94 10.84 2.63 9.01
C GLU A 94 10.84 3.47 7.73
N LEU A 95 9.87 3.26 6.83
CA LEU A 95 9.78 4.01 5.58
C LEU A 95 9.37 5.47 5.82
N LEU A 96 8.51 5.73 6.80
CA LEU A 96 8.17 7.10 7.23
C LEU A 96 9.38 7.82 7.83
N ALA A 97 10.13 7.15 8.71
CA ALA A 97 11.36 7.70 9.31
C ALA A 97 12.47 7.91 8.27
N SER A 98 12.52 7.09 7.22
CA SER A 98 13.48 7.25 6.12
C SER A 98 13.11 8.42 5.20
N ALA A 99 11.82 8.70 5.03
CA ALA A 99 11.35 9.81 4.20
C ALA A 99 11.66 11.19 4.81
N SER A 100 11.63 11.33 6.14
CA SER A 100 11.97 12.58 6.82
C SER A 100 13.45 12.93 6.69
N LYS A 101 14.34 11.93 6.71
CA LYS A 101 15.80 12.11 6.58
C LYS A 101 16.27 12.53 5.18
N GLN A 102 15.50 12.25 4.13
CA GLN A 102 15.86 12.60 2.75
C GLN A 102 15.58 14.07 2.38
N THR A 103 14.93 14.85 3.26
CA THR A 103 14.62 16.27 2.98
C THR A 103 15.77 17.21 3.42
N SER A 104 16.76 16.71 4.15
CA SER A 104 17.83 17.51 4.77
C SER A 104 19.19 17.47 4.05
N GLU A 105 19.28 16.90 2.85
CA GLU A 105 20.53 16.90 2.06
C GLU A 105 20.23 17.34 0.63
N GLY A 106 20.23 18.65 0.42
CA GLY A 106 20.24 19.29 -0.89
C GLY A 106 21.37 20.33 -0.92
N PRO A 107 22.23 20.33 -1.95
CA PRO A 107 23.44 21.17 -2.05
C PRO A 107 23.15 22.68 -2.19
#